data_AF-R5S1H5-F1
#
_entry.id   AF-R5S1H5-F1
#
_cell.length_a   1.000
_cell.length_b   1.000
_cell.length_c   1.000
_cell.angle_alpha   90.00
_cell.angle_beta   90.00
_cell.angle_gamma   90.00
#
_symmetry.space_group_name_H-M   'P 1'
#
loop_
_entity.id
_entity.type
_entity.pdbx_description
1 polymer ?
#
loop_
_entity_poly.entity_id
_entity_poly.type
_entity_poly.pdbx_seq_one_letter_code
_entity_poly.pdbx_strand_id
1 'polypeptide(L)'
;MQEGLISIPCKFEGKPGNYLAKIWQDRDWGGVERGPTLGYNTELTEVHINRFPGRLRKLYAPHVGSKIKGVVRQNGDDPISGWIELTEKVVYPQDKYMVCYGRLGL
;
A
#
# COMPACT_ATOMS: atom_id res chain seq x y z
N MET A 1 -6.24 -9.28 -3.28
CA MET A 1 -4.84 -8.95 -3.53
C MET A 1 -4.47 -7.82 -2.60
N GLN A 2 -3.35 -7.97 -1.93
CA GLN A 2 -2.70 -6.95 -1.11
C GLN A 2 -1.25 -6.91 -1.54
N GLU A 3 -0.72 -5.70 -1.59
CA GLU A 3 0.64 -5.45 -2.02
C GLU A 3 1.33 -4.58 -0.98
N GLY A 4 2.56 -4.96 -0.63
CA GLY A 4 3.51 -4.10 0.06
C GLY A 4 4.54 -3.62 -0.94
N LEU A 5 4.98 -2.37 -0.86
CA LEU A 5 6.01 -1.86 -1.75
C LEU A 5 6.91 -0.84 -1.07
N ILE A 6 8.18 -0.83 -1.48
CA ILE A 6 9.12 0.26 -1.20
C ILE A 6 9.16 1.15 -2.45
N SER A 7 8.65 2.36 -2.30
CA SER A 7 8.63 3.39 -3.34
C SER A 7 9.62 4.49 -3.00
N ILE A 8 10.57 4.75 -3.90
CA ILE A 8 11.58 5.79 -3.73
C ILE A 8 11.25 6.91 -4.72
N PRO A 9 10.87 8.11 -4.25
CA PRO A 9 10.66 9.27 -5.12
C PRO A 9 11.92 9.56 -5.93
N CYS A 10 11.76 9.72 -7.24
CA CYS A 10 12.87 9.98 -8.15
C CYS A 10 12.47 10.93 -9.29
N LYS A 11 13.45 11.28 -10.13
CA LYS A 11 13.22 12.02 -11.37
C LYS A 11 13.97 11.34 -12.50
N PHE A 12 13.32 11.20 -13.65
CA PHE A 12 13.94 10.74 -14.89
C PHE A 12 13.71 11.80 -15.95
N GLU A 13 14.79 12.34 -16.52
CA GLU A 13 14.73 13.43 -17.53
C GLU A 13 13.86 14.62 -17.07
N GLY A 14 14.00 15.00 -15.79
CA GLY A 14 13.24 16.10 -15.20
C GLY A 14 11.78 15.77 -14.84
N LYS A 15 11.27 14.60 -15.22
CA LYS A 15 9.90 14.17 -14.90
C LYS A 15 9.86 13.48 -13.53
N PRO A 16 8.97 13.90 -12.60
CA PRO A 16 8.82 13.23 -11.32
C PRO A 16 8.23 11.83 -11.50
N GLY A 17 8.75 10.88 -10.73
CA GLY A 17 8.27 9.51 -10.71
C GLY A 17 8.66 8.82 -9.40
N ASN A 18 8.44 7.50 -9.36
CA ASN A 18 8.89 6.68 -8.25
C ASN A 18 9.61 5.45 -8.79
N TYR A 19 10.75 5.12 -8.20
CA TYR A 19 11.43 3.85 -8.41
C TYR A 19 10.88 2.83 -7.41
N LEU A 20 10.32 1.72 -7.91
CA LEU A 20 9.77 0.65 -7.08
C LEU A 20 10.87 -0.36 -6.77
N ALA A 21 11.55 -0.16 -5.64
CA ALA A 21 12.74 -0.93 -5.27
C ALA A 21 12.40 -2.38 -4.88
N LYS A 22 11.22 -2.61 -4.29
CA LYS A 22 10.74 -3.93 -3.88
C LYS A 22 9.22 -3.96 -3.85
N ILE A 23 8.64 -5.07 -4.29
CA ILE A 23 7.20 -5.33 -4.24
C ILE A 23 6.98 -6.71 -3.61
N TRP A 24 5.98 -6.80 -2.75
CA TRP A 24 5.48 -8.03 -2.15
C TRP A 24 4.01 -8.21 -2.49
N GLN A 25 3.60 -9.40 -2.87
CA GLN A 25 2.21 -9.71 -3.22
C GLN A 25 1.69 -10.90 -2.41
N ASP A 26 0.44 -10.82 -1.96
CA ASP A 26 -0.24 -11.94 -1.25
C ASP A 26 -0.83 -13.01 -2.18
N ARG A 27 -0.85 -12.76 -3.49
CA ARG A 27 -1.34 -13.68 -4.52
C ARG A 27 -0.60 -13.43 -5.83
N ASP A 28 -0.27 -14.51 -6.53
CA ASP A 28 0.32 -14.42 -7.86
C ASP A 28 -0.77 -14.44 -8.94
N TRP A 29 -0.92 -13.32 -9.66
CA TRP A 29 -1.74 -13.23 -10.88
C TRP A 29 -0.83 -13.00 -12.11
N GLY A 30 0.38 -13.54 -12.08
CA GLY A 30 1.45 -13.22 -13.03
C GLY A 30 2.20 -11.95 -12.64
N GLY A 31 2.05 -11.44 -11.42
CA GLY A 31 2.83 -10.28 -10.93
C GLY A 31 4.22 -10.68 -10.45
N VAL A 32 4.37 -11.91 -9.96
CA VAL A 32 5.66 -12.50 -9.61
C VAL A 32 6.34 -13.05 -10.87
N GLU A 33 5.58 -13.63 -11.79
CA GLU A 33 6.11 -14.16 -13.06
C GLU A 33 6.42 -13.06 -14.09
N ARG A 34 5.55 -12.04 -14.23
CA ARG A 34 5.78 -10.89 -15.15
C ARG A 34 6.48 -9.71 -14.50
N GLY A 35 6.60 -9.68 -13.18
CA GLY A 35 7.30 -8.60 -12.46
C GLY A 35 8.72 -8.41 -13.02
N PRO A 36 9.56 -9.45 -13.04
CA PRO A 36 10.92 -9.36 -13.56
C PRO A 36 10.99 -8.93 -15.03
N THR A 37 10.05 -9.37 -15.88
CA THR A 37 10.02 -8.97 -17.30
C THR A 37 9.62 -7.50 -17.49
N LEU A 38 8.93 -6.90 -16.51
CA LEU A 38 8.61 -5.48 -16.44
C LEU A 38 9.64 -4.67 -15.63
N GLY A 39 10.73 -5.30 -15.16
CA GLY A 39 11.77 -4.66 -14.34
C GLY A 39 11.41 -4.50 -12.86
N TYR A 40 10.34 -5.15 -12.38
CA TYR A 40 9.93 -5.12 -10.99
C TYR A 40 10.55 -6.28 -10.19
N ASN A 41 11.10 -5.93 -9.02
CA ASN A 41 11.55 -6.89 -8.02
C ASN A 41 10.34 -7.33 -7.17
N THR A 42 9.55 -8.26 -7.68
CA THR A 42 8.32 -8.74 -7.04
C THR A 42 8.52 -10.11 -6.40
N GLU A 43 8.08 -10.27 -5.14
CA GLU A 43 8.08 -11.54 -4.42
C GLU A 43 6.68 -11.91 -3.91
N LEU A 44 6.39 -13.21 -3.89
CA LEU A 44 5.18 -13.75 -3.26
C LEU A 44 5.42 -13.90 -1.75
N THR A 45 4.57 -13.29 -0.93
CA THR A 45 4.65 -13.43 0.53
C THR A 45 3.36 -13.02 1.24
N GLU A 46 3.32 -13.13 2.57
CA GLU A 46 2.16 -12.71 3.35
C GLU A 46 2.10 -11.19 3.47
N VAL A 47 1.01 -10.58 2.99
CA VAL A 47 0.75 -9.13 3.12
C VAL A 47 -0.59 -8.91 3.80
N HIS A 48 -0.58 -8.13 4.88
CA HIS A 48 -1.76 -7.81 5.68
C HIS A 48 -1.93 -6.31 5.83
N ILE A 49 -3.05 -5.78 5.35
CA ILE A 49 -3.51 -4.41 5.61
C ILE A 49 -4.90 -4.52 6.23
N ASN A 50 -5.13 -3.82 7.34
CA ASN A 50 -6.46 -3.79 7.95
C ASN A 50 -7.46 -3.15 6.97
N ARG A 51 -8.58 -3.84 6.74
CA ARG A 51 -9.61 -3.39 5.80
C ARG A 51 -10.78 -2.76 6.54
N PHE A 52 -11.27 -1.67 5.97
CA PHE A 52 -12.59 -1.14 6.32
C PHE A 52 -13.67 -1.92 5.55
N PRO A 53 -14.64 -2.56 6.24
CA PRO A 53 -15.63 -3.41 5.59
C PRO A 53 -16.50 -2.61 4.61
N GLY A 54 -16.43 -2.98 3.32
CA GLY A 54 -17.08 -2.25 2.22
C GLY A 54 -18.61 -2.13 2.35
N ARG A 55 -19.28 -3.16 2.88
CA ARG A 55 -20.74 -3.16 3.09
C ARG A 55 -21.20 -2.25 4.23
N LEU A 56 -20.33 -1.99 5.20
CA LEU A 56 -20.60 -1.13 6.34
C LEU A 56 -19.83 0.20 6.22
N ARG A 57 -19.52 0.64 5.00
CA ARG A 57 -18.80 1.92 4.73
C ARG A 57 -19.41 3.11 5.46
N LYS A 58 -20.73 3.15 5.70
CA LYS A 58 -21.35 4.24 6.46
C LYS A 58 -20.97 4.25 7.95
N LEU A 59 -20.63 3.09 8.52
CA LEU A 59 -20.29 2.92 9.95
C LEU A 59 -18.78 2.78 10.20
N TYR A 60 -18.05 2.23 9.23
CA TYR A 60 -16.61 1.95 9.34
C TYR A 60 -15.81 2.60 8.21
N ALA A 61 -16.30 3.69 7.60
CA ALA A 61 -15.46 4.45 6.69
C ALA A 61 -14.22 4.97 7.45
N PRO A 62 -13.04 4.93 6.82
CA PRO A 62 -11.89 5.66 7.33
C PRO A 62 -12.27 7.14 7.48
N HIS A 63 -11.91 7.71 8.62
CA HIS A 63 -12.10 9.11 8.98
C HIS A 63 -10.82 9.64 9.62
N VAL A 64 -10.73 10.96 9.80
CA VAL A 64 -9.61 11.58 10.54
C VAL A 64 -9.51 10.93 11.93
N GLY A 65 -8.31 10.48 12.31
CA GLY A 65 -8.03 9.69 13.51
C GLY A 65 -8.08 8.17 13.31
N SER A 66 -8.58 7.68 12.17
CA SER A 66 -8.52 6.24 11.85
C SER A 66 -7.08 5.79 11.66
N LYS A 67 -6.76 4.57 12.11
CA LYS A 67 -5.44 3.95 11.92
C LYS A 67 -5.48 2.84 10.89
N ILE A 68 -4.58 2.91 9.92
CA ILE A 68 -4.35 1.88 8.92
C ILE A 68 -3.01 1.22 9.24
N LYS A 69 -3.02 -0.08 9.55
CA LYS A 69 -1.83 -0.87 9.82
C LYS A 69 -1.55 -1.79 8.62
N GLY A 70 -0.30 -1.79 8.18
CA GLY A 70 0.22 -2.70 7.16
C GLY A 70 1.35 -3.54 7.71
N VAL A 71 1.42 -4.80 7.31
CA VAL A 71 2.50 -5.75 7.64
C VAL A 71 2.83 -6.58 6.40
N VAL A 72 4.12 -6.71 6.10
CA VAL A 72 4.67 -7.72 5.21
C VAL A 72 5.34 -8.75 6.11
N ARG A 73 4.97 -10.02 5.95
CA ARG A 73 5.50 -11.13 6.70
C ARG A 73 6.23 -12.09 5.77
N GLN A 74 7.50 -12.35 6.05
CA GLN A 74 8.36 -13.28 5.30
C GLN A 74 8.95 -14.31 6.27
N ASN A 75 8.75 -15.60 5.98
CA ASN A 75 9.31 -16.72 6.75
C ASN A 75 9.00 -16.67 8.27
N GLY A 76 7.86 -16.12 8.65
CA GLY A 76 7.44 -15.97 10.05
C GLY A 76 7.90 -14.68 10.73
N ASP A 77 8.80 -13.91 10.11
CA ASP A 77 9.21 -12.59 10.57
C ASP A 77 8.38 -11.49 9.89
N ASP A 78 8.28 -10.33 10.54
CA ASP A 78 7.59 -9.13 10.02
C ASP A 78 8.64 -8.08 9.57
N PRO A 79 9.36 -8.27 8.44
CA PRO A 79 10.45 -7.38 8.03
C PRO A 79 9.99 -5.95 7.75
N ILE A 80 8.71 -5.76 7.42
CA ILE A 80 8.09 -4.45 7.31
C ILE A 80 6.79 -4.48 8.09
N SER A 81 6.68 -3.58 9.05
CA SER A 81 5.43 -3.27 9.70
C SER A 81 5.34 -1.77 9.94
N GLY A 82 4.12 -1.26 9.92
CA GLY A 82 3.90 0.15 10.19
C GLY A 82 2.42 0.48 10.23
N TRP A 83 2.12 1.68 10.66
CA TRP A 83 0.77 2.20 10.61
C TRP A 83 0.77 3.67 10.24
N ILE A 84 -0.35 4.10 9.66
CA ILE A 84 -0.63 5.49 9.35
C ILE A 84 -1.89 5.89 10.12
N GLU A 85 -1.87 7.02 10.79
CA GLU A 85 -3.09 7.66 11.30
C GLU A 85 -3.53 8.73 10.33
N LEU A 86 -4.79 8.66 9.90
CA LEU A 86 -5.35 9.59 8.92
C LEU A 86 -5.51 10.97 9.56
N THR A 87 -4.82 11.98 9.05
CA THR A 87 -4.84 13.33 9.62
C THR A 87 -5.77 14.27 8.88
N GLU A 88 -6.03 13.97 7.60
CA GLU A 88 -6.84 14.82 6.74
C GLU A 88 -7.67 14.00 5.77
N LYS A 89 -8.83 14.55 5.41
CA LYS A 89 -9.74 13.99 4.41
C LYS A 89 -9.43 14.62 3.05
N VAL A 90 -9.03 13.81 2.07
CA VAL A 90 -8.86 14.27 0.69
C VAL A 90 -9.97 13.68 -0.17
N VAL A 91 -10.69 14.56 -0.86
CA VAL A 91 -11.72 14.17 -1.82
C VAL A 91 -11.10 14.31 -3.21
N TYR A 92 -10.89 13.19 -3.89
CA TYR A 92 -10.48 13.23 -5.30
C TYR A 92 -11.67 13.74 -6.14
N PRO A 93 -11.45 14.59 -7.17
CA PRO A 93 -12.52 15.17 -7.99
C PRO A 93 -13.43 14.15 -8.70
N GLN A 94 -13.05 12.87 -8.71
CA GLN A 94 -13.86 11.80 -9.28
C GLN A 94 -14.93 11.26 -8.31
N ASP A 95 -15.05 11.79 -7.08
CA ASP A 95 -16.02 11.45 -6.02
C ASP A 95 -16.17 9.95 -5.66
N LYS A 96 -15.41 9.07 -6.31
CA LYS A 96 -15.55 7.62 -6.21
C LYS A 96 -14.61 6.99 -5.18
N TYR A 97 -13.57 7.70 -4.76
CA TYR A 97 -12.55 7.19 -3.85
C TYR A 97 -12.10 8.28 -2.87
N MET A 98 -12.08 7.93 -1.58
CA MET A 98 -11.47 8.74 -0.53
C MET A 98 -10.00 8.35 -0.43
N VAL A 99 -9.11 9.33 -0.47
CA VAL A 99 -7.70 9.16 -0.17
C VAL A 99 -7.43 9.92 1.11
N CYS A 100 -6.66 9.35 2.02
CA CYS A 100 -6.31 10.01 3.27
C CYS A 100 -4.79 9.98 3.41
N TYR A 101 -4.20 11.13 3.72
CA TYR A 101 -2.81 11.21 4.15
C TYR A 101 -2.75 10.89 5.64
N GLY A 102 -1.63 10.34 6.06
CA GLY A 102 -1.45 10.02 7.46
C GLY A 102 -0.03 10.09 7.93
N ARG A 103 0.10 10.17 9.25
CA ARG A 103 1.38 10.18 9.94
C ARG A 103 1.85 8.76 10.15
N LEU A 104 3.06 8.45 9.68
CA LEU A 104 3.70 7.16 9.92
C LEU A 104 4.09 7.02 11.39
N GLY A 105 3.74 5.88 11.99
CA GLY A 105 4.32 5.39 13.24
C GLY A 105 5.07 4.08 13.01
N LEU A 106 6.27 3.99 13.60
CA LEU A 106 7.09 2.79 13.66
C LEU A 106 6.76 2.01 14.93
#